data_AF-A0A2V9DSD1-F1
#
_entry.id   AF-A0A2V9DSD1-F1
#
_cell.length_a   1.000
_cell.length_b   1.000
_cell.length_c   1.000
_cell.angle_alpha   90.00
_cell.angle_beta   90.00
_cell.angle_gamma   90.00
#
_symmetry.space_group_name_H-M   'P 1'
#
loop_
_entity.id
_entity.type
_entity.pdbx_description
1 polymer ?
#
loop_
_entity_poly.entity_id
_entity_poly.type
_entity_poly.pdbx_seq_one_letter_code
_entity_poly.pdbx_strand_id
1 'polypeptide(L)'
;MPRKTQGRARAGCGVIVRYNASNDARWPRTKVGEYKRSAAGYNGARVRRSKLARESRRAKAGAAMTTVVRFLQFFTLGTWIGAALYFGAIVAPAAFSVLTADQAGALVGLTLGRLHLMGLVAGVIYLLVTAIWARSAAALLRPAPLLVLVMVVLTFISQFWVSGTMDALRAQMGSVSATLAPNQLRVSFDRLHRISVNLELAVLIAGLLALFFTSRVPRSTP
;
A
#
# COMPACT_ATOMS: atom_id res chain seq x y z
N MET A 1 -30.01 64.40 46.30
CA MET A 1 -29.33 63.38 45.45
C MET A 1 -30.37 62.45 44.85
N PRO A 2 -30.37 62.27 43.51
CA PRO A 2 -30.72 60.97 42.94
C PRO A 2 -29.69 60.49 41.89
N ARG A 3 -29.37 59.20 41.93
CA ARG A 3 -28.44 58.50 41.04
C ARG A 3 -28.97 58.45 39.60
N LYS A 4 -28.16 58.87 38.61
CA LYS A 4 -28.35 58.52 37.20
C LYS A 4 -27.65 57.18 36.91
N THR A 5 -28.41 56.20 36.45
CA THR A 5 -27.93 54.89 36.00
C THR A 5 -27.29 55.02 34.61
N GLN A 6 -26.01 54.68 34.47
CA GLN A 6 -25.35 54.51 33.17
C GLN A 6 -25.49 53.07 32.69
N GLY A 7 -26.29 52.83 31.65
CA GLY A 7 -26.28 51.57 30.91
C GLY A 7 -25.13 51.55 29.91
N ARG A 8 -24.21 50.58 30.02
CA ARG A 8 -23.18 50.30 29.01
C ARG A 8 -23.65 49.13 28.13
N ALA A 9 -23.98 49.40 26.87
CA ALA A 9 -24.06 48.36 25.85
C ALA A 9 -22.72 48.31 25.10
N ARG A 10 -22.04 47.16 25.15
CA ARG A 10 -20.86 46.86 24.34
C ARG A 10 -21.31 46.41 22.95
N ALA A 11 -21.13 47.25 21.95
CA ALA A 11 -21.06 46.82 20.55
C ALA A 11 -19.58 46.70 20.15
N GLY A 12 -19.20 45.53 19.65
CA GLY A 12 -17.86 45.30 19.09
C GLY A 12 -17.60 46.17 17.86
N CYS A 13 -16.32 46.48 17.65
CA CYS A 13 -15.78 47.29 16.55
C CYS A 13 -16.00 48.81 16.68
N GLY A 14 -15.18 49.40 17.56
CA GLY A 14 -14.60 50.75 17.44
C GLY A 14 -15.36 51.86 16.72
N VAL A 15 -16.43 52.38 17.34
CA VAL A 15 -16.77 53.82 17.32
C VAL A 15 -17.47 54.15 18.64
N ILE A 16 -16.88 55.01 19.47
CA ILE A 16 -17.58 55.57 20.65
C ILE A 16 -18.37 56.78 20.16
N VAL A 17 -19.69 56.63 19.99
CA VAL A 17 -20.58 57.78 19.71
C VAL A 17 -21.10 58.30 21.05
N ARG A 18 -20.68 59.49 21.48
CA ARG A 18 -21.32 60.22 22.58
C ARG A 18 -22.50 61.01 22.00
N TYR A 19 -23.72 60.74 22.45
CA TYR A 19 -24.88 61.60 22.18
C TYR A 19 -25.08 62.57 23.35
N ASN A 20 -25.16 63.86 23.03
CA ASN A 20 -25.66 64.88 23.95
C ASN A 20 -27.19 64.99 23.71
N ALA A 21 -27.98 64.68 24.73
CA ALA A 21 -29.43 64.76 24.66
C ALA A 21 -29.89 66.17 25.01
N SER A 22 -30.05 67.02 23.99
CA SER A 22 -30.82 68.24 24.09
C SER A 22 -31.66 68.40 22.83
N ASN A 23 -32.99 68.41 23.05
CA ASN A 23 -34.09 68.71 22.16
C ASN A 23 -33.74 69.12 20.73
N ASP A 24 -34.14 68.28 19.77
CA ASP A 24 -34.98 68.72 18.66
C ASP A 24 -35.58 67.51 17.95
N ALA A 25 -36.91 67.46 17.96
CA ALA A 25 -37.71 66.45 17.28
C ALA A 25 -37.66 66.66 15.77
N ARG A 26 -36.65 66.08 15.11
CA ARG A 26 -36.63 65.92 13.66
C ARG A 26 -35.91 64.61 13.35
N TRP A 27 -36.66 63.55 13.10
CA TRP A 27 -36.11 62.28 12.62
C TRP A 27 -35.36 62.54 11.30
N PRO A 28 -34.03 62.37 11.25
CA PRO A 28 -33.35 62.45 9.97
C PRO A 28 -33.71 61.20 9.19
N ARG A 29 -34.26 61.35 7.97
CA ARG A 29 -34.26 60.28 6.98
C ARG A 29 -32.79 59.93 6.76
N THR A 30 -32.33 58.86 7.40
CA THR A 30 -31.02 58.31 7.11
C THR A 30 -31.04 57.95 5.63
N LYS A 31 -30.25 58.67 4.81
CA LYS A 31 -29.87 58.16 3.50
C LYS A 31 -29.33 56.76 3.79
N VAL A 32 -29.99 55.73 3.26
CA VAL A 32 -29.40 54.40 3.18
C VAL A 32 -28.15 54.62 2.34
N GLY A 33 -27.03 54.82 3.02
CA GLY A 33 -25.74 54.98 2.38
C GLY A 33 -25.57 53.75 1.52
N GLU A 34 -25.52 53.94 0.22
CA GLU A 34 -25.13 52.93 -0.73
C GLU A 34 -23.73 52.51 -0.31
N TYR A 35 -23.64 51.49 0.55
CA TYR A 35 -22.39 50.87 0.91
C TYR A 35 -21.93 50.22 -0.40
N LYS A 36 -21.16 50.97 -1.19
CA LYS A 36 -20.32 50.42 -2.25
C LYS A 36 -19.31 49.54 -1.55
N ARG A 37 -19.76 48.34 -1.14
CA ARG A 37 -18.92 47.25 -0.70
C ARG A 37 -17.98 46.99 -1.86
N SER A 38 -16.74 47.43 -1.70
CA SER A 38 -15.72 47.38 -2.74
C SER A 38 -15.71 46.00 -3.40
N ALA A 39 -16.11 45.93 -4.67
CA ALA A 39 -16.13 44.70 -5.46
C ALA A 39 -14.73 44.03 -5.49
N ALA A 40 -13.67 44.83 -5.32
CA ALA A 40 -12.29 44.36 -5.16
C ALA A 40 -12.09 43.49 -3.91
N GLY A 41 -12.70 43.84 -2.77
CA GLY A 41 -12.63 43.04 -1.54
C GLY A 41 -13.40 41.71 -1.65
N TYR A 42 -14.54 41.72 -2.34
CA TYR A 42 -15.32 40.52 -2.64
C TYR A 42 -14.60 39.57 -3.60
N ASN A 43 -13.98 40.10 -4.65
CA ASN A 43 -13.18 39.29 -5.58
C ASN A 43 -11.94 38.69 -4.88
N GLY A 44 -11.26 39.45 -4.02
CA GLY A 44 -10.13 38.94 -3.24
C GLY A 44 -10.52 37.79 -2.30
N ALA A 45 -11.64 37.89 -1.60
CA ALA A 45 -12.14 36.83 -0.74
C ALA A 45 -12.56 35.58 -1.53
N ARG A 46 -13.17 35.75 -2.72
CA ARG A 46 -13.57 34.64 -3.61
C ARG A 46 -12.35 33.90 -4.16
N VAL A 47 -11.33 34.63 -4.62
CA VAL A 47 -10.07 34.06 -5.13
C VAL A 47 -9.32 33.31 -4.01
N ARG A 48 -9.27 33.87 -2.80
CA ARG A 48 -8.62 33.21 -1.67
C ARG A 48 -9.34 31.91 -1.28
N ARG A 49 -10.68 31.92 -1.28
CA ARG A 49 -11.52 30.74 -1.00
C ARG A 49 -11.34 29.65 -2.07
N SER A 50 -11.23 30.02 -3.34
CA SER A 50 -11.02 29.05 -4.43
C SER A 50 -9.61 28.45 -4.41
N LYS A 51 -8.58 29.23 -4.03
CA LYS A 51 -7.22 28.74 -3.82
C LYS A 51 -7.15 27.72 -2.67
N LEU A 52 -7.71 28.06 -1.51
CA LEU A 52 -7.79 27.15 -0.35
C LEU A 52 -8.56 25.86 -0.68
N ALA A 53 -9.66 25.96 -1.44
CA ALA A 53 -10.41 24.80 -1.88
C ALA A 53 -9.60 23.90 -2.85
N ARG A 54 -8.79 24.48 -3.75
CA ARG A 54 -7.89 23.72 -4.65
C ARG A 54 -6.77 23.04 -3.87
N GLU A 55 -6.16 23.73 -2.92
CA GLU A 55 -5.11 23.18 -2.05
C GLU A 55 -5.66 22.04 -1.18
N SER A 56 -6.85 22.22 -0.58
CA SER A 56 -7.54 21.16 0.17
C SER A 56 -7.84 19.93 -0.70
N ARG A 57 -8.34 20.12 -1.94
CA ARG A 57 -8.58 19.02 -2.88
C ARG A 57 -7.29 18.29 -3.25
N ARG A 58 -6.20 19.02 -3.52
CA ARG A 58 -4.89 18.42 -3.82
C ARG A 58 -4.34 17.63 -2.64
N ALA A 59 -4.46 18.17 -1.42
CA ALA A 59 -4.06 17.47 -0.21
C ALA A 59 -4.88 16.18 0.01
N LYS A 60 -6.21 16.24 -0.17
CA LYS A 60 -7.10 15.07 -0.11
C LYS A 60 -6.75 14.03 -1.18
N ALA A 61 -6.51 14.45 -2.42
CA ALA A 61 -6.12 13.56 -3.51
C ALA A 61 -4.75 12.91 -3.26
N GLY A 62 -3.78 13.65 -2.73
CA GLY A 62 -2.49 13.11 -2.32
C GLY A 62 -2.63 12.05 -1.22
N ALA A 63 -3.42 12.34 -0.18
CA ALA A 63 -3.68 11.38 0.90
C ALA A 63 -4.41 10.12 0.40
N ALA A 64 -5.40 10.27 -0.49
CA ALA A 64 -6.09 9.14 -1.10
C ALA A 64 -5.13 8.28 -1.94
N MET A 65 -4.26 8.89 -2.74
CA MET A 65 -3.28 8.17 -3.55
C MET A 65 -2.27 7.39 -2.68
N THR A 66 -1.77 7.99 -1.60
CA THR A 66 -0.94 7.28 -0.62
C THR A 66 -1.65 6.04 -0.07
N THR A 67 -2.95 6.15 0.26
CA THR A 67 -3.73 5.02 0.77
C THR A 67 -3.83 3.90 -0.26
N VAL A 68 -4.09 4.22 -1.53
CA VAL A 68 -4.17 3.23 -2.61
C VAL A 68 -2.82 2.52 -2.81
N VAL A 69 -1.72 3.28 -2.84
CA VAL A 69 -0.36 2.71 -2.98
C VAL A 69 -0.06 1.73 -1.86
N ARG A 70 -0.34 2.11 -0.60
CA ARG A 70 -0.14 1.23 0.55
C ARG A 70 -1.04 0.01 0.49
N PHE A 71 -2.31 0.20 0.13
CA PHE A 71 -3.24 -0.92 -0.05
C PHE A 71 -2.69 -1.92 -1.06
N LEU A 72 -2.26 -1.46 -2.23
CA LEU A 72 -1.68 -2.34 -3.26
C LEU A 72 -0.42 -3.04 -2.77
N GLN A 73 0.50 -2.33 -2.10
CA GLN A 73 1.71 -2.94 -1.54
C GLN A 73 1.40 -4.05 -0.53
N PHE A 74 0.50 -3.81 0.43
CA PHE A 74 0.11 -4.81 1.42
C PHE A 74 -0.72 -5.94 0.82
N PHE A 75 -1.61 -5.62 -0.11
CA PHE A 75 -2.46 -6.60 -0.77
C PHE A 75 -1.62 -7.58 -1.58
N THR A 76 -0.75 -7.10 -2.48
CA THR A 76 0.05 -7.98 -3.33
C THR A 76 1.05 -8.80 -2.51
N LEU A 77 1.80 -8.14 -1.62
CA LEU A 77 2.81 -8.81 -0.81
C LEU A 77 2.19 -9.76 0.21
N GLY A 78 1.09 -9.34 0.85
CA GLY A 78 0.33 -10.17 1.79
C GLY A 78 -0.32 -11.38 1.13
N THR A 79 -0.89 -11.22 -0.07
CA THR A 79 -1.45 -12.34 -0.84
C THR A 79 -0.37 -13.35 -1.21
N TRP A 80 0.80 -12.90 -1.67
CA TRP A 80 1.90 -13.80 -2.01
C TRP A 80 2.38 -14.59 -0.79
N ILE A 81 2.68 -13.91 0.32
CA ILE A 81 3.21 -14.54 1.54
C ILE A 81 2.16 -15.43 2.21
N GLY A 82 0.92 -14.97 2.28
CA GLY A 82 -0.19 -15.75 2.85
C GLY A 82 -0.43 -17.04 2.06
N ALA A 83 -0.39 -16.97 0.72
CA ALA A 83 -0.49 -18.16 -0.12
C ALA A 83 0.70 -19.11 0.08
N ALA A 84 1.93 -18.59 0.15
CA ALA A 84 3.12 -19.40 0.39
C ALA A 84 3.08 -20.12 1.75
N LEU A 85 2.65 -19.41 2.81
CA LEU A 85 2.45 -19.98 4.14
C LEU A 85 1.41 -21.10 4.13
N TYR A 86 0.23 -20.82 3.58
CA TYR A 86 -0.85 -21.82 3.50
C TYR A 86 -0.42 -23.03 2.68
N PHE A 87 0.26 -22.79 1.55
CA PHE A 87 0.75 -23.86 0.69
C PHE A 87 1.76 -24.75 1.41
N GLY A 88 2.82 -24.17 1.98
CA GLY A 88 3.90 -24.93 2.63
C GLY A 88 3.47 -25.59 3.93
N ALA A 89 2.64 -24.94 4.74
CA ALA A 89 2.24 -25.46 6.05
C ALA A 89 1.05 -26.42 5.99
N ILE A 90 0.15 -26.26 5.01
CA ILE A 90 -1.11 -27.00 4.97
C ILE A 90 -1.22 -27.84 3.69
N VAL A 91 -1.14 -27.22 2.51
CA VAL A 91 -1.45 -27.91 1.24
C VAL A 91 -0.46 -29.01 0.93
N ALA A 92 0.85 -28.73 1.00
CA ALA A 92 1.86 -29.72 0.67
C ALA A 92 1.85 -30.91 1.67
N PRO A 93 1.86 -30.70 3.01
CA PRO A 93 1.75 -31.80 3.96
C PRO A 93 0.46 -32.62 3.80
N ALA A 94 -0.68 -31.97 3.57
CA ALA A 94 -1.95 -32.65 3.35
C ALA A 94 -1.95 -33.50 2.07
N ALA A 95 -1.33 -33.02 0.99
CA ALA A 95 -1.21 -33.80 -0.24
C ALA A 95 -0.40 -35.08 -0.02
N PHE A 96 0.73 -35.00 0.69
CA PHE A 96 1.57 -36.15 0.98
C PHE A 96 0.98 -37.10 2.03
N SER A 97 -0.02 -36.69 2.81
CA SER A 97 -0.68 -37.57 3.79
C SER A 97 -1.79 -38.43 3.20
N VAL A 98 -2.39 -38.02 2.08
CA VAL A 98 -3.55 -38.71 1.48
C VAL A 98 -3.30 -39.30 0.10
N LEU A 99 -2.23 -38.91 -0.60
CA LEU A 99 -1.88 -39.38 -1.94
C LEU A 99 -0.61 -40.22 -1.93
N THR A 100 -0.38 -40.99 -3.00
CA THR A 100 0.94 -41.59 -3.24
C THR A 100 1.97 -40.50 -3.50
N ALA A 101 3.26 -40.79 -3.28
CA ALA A 101 4.32 -39.80 -3.43
C ALA A 101 4.38 -39.17 -4.84
N ASP A 102 4.11 -39.96 -5.88
CA ASP A 102 4.10 -39.46 -7.27
C ASP A 102 2.87 -38.57 -7.54
N GLN A 103 1.69 -38.96 -7.04
CA GLN A 103 0.46 -38.16 -7.14
C GLN A 103 0.57 -36.84 -6.35
N ALA A 104 1.06 -36.90 -5.11
CA ALA A 104 1.33 -35.72 -4.30
C ALA A 104 2.34 -34.80 -4.98
N GLY A 105 3.43 -35.38 -5.52
CA GLY A 105 4.45 -34.65 -6.27
C GLY A 105 3.90 -33.90 -7.48
N ALA A 106 2.98 -34.52 -8.23
CA ALA A 106 2.32 -33.88 -9.38
C ALA A 106 1.38 -32.74 -8.96
N LEU A 107 0.56 -32.97 -7.91
CA LEU A 107 -0.35 -31.94 -7.38
C LEU A 107 0.43 -30.74 -6.82
N VAL A 108 1.45 -30.99 -6.01
CA VAL A 108 2.34 -29.99 -5.42
C VAL A 108 3.07 -29.22 -6.52
N GLY A 109 3.60 -29.90 -7.54
CA GLY A 109 4.28 -29.23 -8.66
C GLY A 109 3.36 -28.26 -9.42
N LEU A 110 2.14 -28.71 -9.77
CA LEU A 110 1.16 -27.85 -10.47
C LEU A 110 0.74 -26.65 -9.63
N THR A 111 0.40 -26.87 -8.36
CA THR A 111 -0.10 -25.83 -7.46
C THR A 111 0.99 -24.85 -7.08
N LEU A 112 2.22 -25.31 -6.84
CA LEU A 112 3.38 -24.47 -6.60
C LEU A 112 3.73 -23.62 -7.82
N GLY A 113 3.67 -24.18 -9.03
CA GLY A 113 3.89 -23.41 -10.25
C GLY A 113 2.89 -22.27 -10.44
N ARG A 114 1.62 -22.49 -10.09
CA ARG A 114 0.59 -21.43 -10.09
C ARG A 114 0.85 -20.38 -9.01
N LEU A 115 1.30 -20.81 -7.82
CA LEU A 115 1.68 -19.91 -6.74
C LEU A 115 2.87 -19.04 -7.15
N HIS A 116 3.90 -19.62 -7.76
CA HIS A 116 5.05 -18.89 -8.29
C HIS A 116 4.65 -17.84 -9.31
N LEU A 117 3.80 -18.18 -10.28
CA LEU A 117 3.33 -17.22 -11.27
C LEU A 117 2.55 -16.06 -10.62
N MET A 118 1.64 -16.37 -9.70
CA MET A 118 0.91 -15.37 -8.93
C MET A 118 1.87 -14.47 -8.12
N GLY A 119 2.87 -15.07 -7.48
CA GLY A 119 3.90 -14.38 -6.72
C GLY A 119 4.74 -13.44 -7.59
N LEU A 120 5.19 -13.88 -8.76
CA LEU A 120 5.91 -13.03 -9.72
C LEU A 120 5.07 -11.82 -10.13
N VAL A 121 3.79 -12.03 -10.46
CA VAL A 121 2.87 -10.93 -10.81
C VAL A 121 2.70 -9.97 -9.63
N ALA A 122 2.45 -10.50 -8.43
CA ALA A 122 2.30 -9.70 -7.21
C ALA A 122 3.56 -8.87 -6.90
N GLY A 123 4.75 -9.48 -7.02
CA GLY A 123 6.04 -8.83 -6.83
C GLY A 123 6.29 -7.72 -7.85
N VAL A 124 6.01 -7.96 -9.13
CA VAL A 124 6.12 -6.93 -10.17
C VAL A 124 5.18 -5.75 -9.89
N ILE A 125 3.92 -6.00 -9.53
CA ILE A 125 2.97 -4.94 -9.18
C ILE A 125 3.48 -4.14 -7.97
N TYR A 126 3.97 -4.81 -6.92
CA TYR A 126 4.55 -4.15 -5.75
C TYR A 126 5.69 -3.20 -6.14
N LEU A 127 6.63 -3.68 -6.97
CA LEU A 127 7.80 -2.91 -7.39
C LEU A 127 7.40 -1.72 -8.27
N LEU A 128 6.50 -1.93 -9.24
CA LEU A 128 6.00 -0.88 -10.13
C LEU A 128 5.27 0.22 -9.36
N VAL A 129 4.33 -0.16 -8.48
CA VAL A 129 3.60 0.79 -7.64
C VAL A 129 4.56 1.60 -6.78
N THR A 130 5.61 0.96 -6.23
CA THR A 130 6.63 1.66 -5.44
C THR A 130 7.44 2.66 -6.27
N ALA A 131 7.94 2.25 -7.44
CA ALA A 131 8.76 3.11 -8.29
C ALA A 131 7.97 4.29 -8.87
N ILE A 132 6.74 4.04 -9.32
CA ILE A 132 5.84 5.07 -9.89
C ILE A 132 5.45 6.09 -8.82
N TRP A 133 5.11 5.63 -7.62
CA TRP A 133 4.73 6.51 -6.52
C TRP A 133 5.89 7.41 -6.05
N ALA A 134 7.08 6.82 -5.88
CA ALA A 134 8.28 7.55 -5.47
C ALA A 134 8.85 8.44 -6.58
N ARG A 135 8.41 8.24 -7.83
CA ARG A 135 8.96 8.87 -9.05
C ARG A 135 10.48 8.75 -9.14
N SER A 136 11.02 7.66 -8.63
CA SER A 136 12.46 7.44 -8.52
C SER A 136 12.78 5.96 -8.45
N ALA A 137 13.68 5.51 -9.32
CA ALA A 137 14.21 4.15 -9.27
C ALA A 137 15.01 3.89 -7.97
N ALA A 138 15.59 4.93 -7.35
CA ALA A 138 16.30 4.79 -6.08
C ALA A 138 15.38 4.31 -4.93
N ALA A 139 14.06 4.47 -5.05
CA ALA A 139 13.12 3.91 -4.09
C ALA A 139 13.13 2.36 -4.08
N LEU A 140 13.57 1.73 -5.16
CA LEU A 140 13.75 0.27 -5.23
C LEU A 140 14.95 -0.23 -4.43
N LEU A 141 15.88 0.66 -4.05
CA LEU A 141 17.01 0.35 -3.18
C LEU A 141 16.63 0.39 -1.69
N ARG A 142 15.40 0.78 -1.35
CA ARG A 142 14.89 0.69 0.02
C ARG A 142 14.81 -0.79 0.45
N PRO A 143 14.91 -1.11 1.76
CA PRO A 143 14.94 -2.49 2.23
C PRO A 143 13.77 -3.36 1.74
N ALA A 144 12.52 -2.87 1.82
CA ALA A 144 11.36 -3.66 1.41
C ALA A 144 11.32 -3.98 -0.10
N PRO A 145 11.41 -3.01 -1.03
CA PRO A 145 11.48 -3.31 -2.47
C PRO A 145 12.67 -4.17 -2.87
N LEU A 146 13.84 -3.99 -2.23
CA LEU A 146 15.00 -4.82 -2.50
C LEU A 146 14.74 -6.29 -2.13
N LEU A 147 14.11 -6.54 -0.98
CA LEU A 147 13.71 -7.88 -0.57
C LEU A 147 12.68 -8.49 -1.54
N VAL A 148 11.69 -7.70 -1.98
CA VAL A 148 10.70 -8.18 -2.98
C VAL A 148 11.38 -8.49 -4.32
N LEU A 149 12.37 -7.71 -4.74
CA LEU A 149 13.16 -8.01 -5.93
C LEU A 149 13.92 -9.33 -5.78
N VAL A 150 14.56 -9.57 -4.62
CA VAL A 150 15.22 -10.84 -4.31
C VAL A 150 14.21 -11.99 -4.36
N MET A 151 13.04 -11.84 -3.76
CA MET A 151 11.97 -12.86 -3.83
C MET A 151 11.61 -13.20 -5.27
N VAL A 152 11.39 -12.19 -6.12
CA VAL A 152 11.07 -12.37 -7.54
C VAL A 152 12.17 -13.17 -8.26
N VAL A 153 13.43 -12.83 -8.03
CA VAL A 153 14.58 -13.54 -8.65
C VAL A 153 14.67 -14.98 -8.16
N LEU A 154 14.56 -15.21 -6.84
CA LEU A 154 14.62 -16.56 -6.27
C LEU A 154 13.46 -17.44 -6.78
N THR A 155 12.24 -16.89 -6.82
CA THR A 155 11.06 -17.58 -7.36
C THR A 155 11.21 -17.87 -8.85
N PHE A 156 11.76 -16.93 -9.63
CA PHE A 156 12.02 -17.17 -11.05
C PHE A 156 13.00 -18.34 -11.24
N ILE A 157 14.10 -18.36 -10.51
CA ILE A 157 15.09 -19.45 -10.55
C ILE A 157 14.45 -20.78 -10.09
N SER A 158 13.69 -20.75 -9.00
CA SER A 158 12.99 -21.93 -8.46
C SER A 158 12.00 -22.52 -9.50
N GLN A 159 11.24 -21.66 -10.18
CA GLN A 159 10.23 -22.09 -11.13
C GLN A 159 10.83 -22.60 -12.44
N PHE A 160 11.69 -21.82 -13.08
CA PHE A 160 12.11 -22.11 -14.45
C PHE A 160 13.34 -23.01 -14.53
N TRP A 161 14.22 -22.98 -13.52
CA TRP A 161 15.41 -23.81 -13.51
C TRP A 161 15.25 -25.05 -12.62
N VAL A 162 14.94 -24.87 -11.33
CA VAL A 162 14.87 -25.99 -10.39
C VAL A 162 13.70 -26.92 -10.71
N SER A 163 12.48 -26.37 -10.77
CA SER A 163 11.26 -27.16 -11.01
C SER A 163 11.26 -27.77 -12.42
N GLY A 164 11.66 -27.00 -13.44
CA GLY A 164 11.82 -27.51 -14.80
C GLY A 164 12.79 -28.70 -14.89
N THR A 165 13.93 -28.65 -14.17
CA THR A 165 14.87 -29.77 -14.12
C THR A 165 14.31 -30.97 -13.36
N MET A 166 13.59 -30.74 -12.27
CA MET A 166 12.92 -31.81 -11.50
C MET A 166 11.87 -32.54 -12.34
N ASP A 167 11.11 -31.82 -13.16
CA ASP A 167 10.11 -32.41 -14.06
C ASP A 167 10.77 -33.25 -15.15
N ALA A 168 11.88 -32.79 -15.72
CA ALA A 168 12.67 -33.57 -16.67
C ALA A 168 13.24 -34.86 -16.06
N LEU A 169 13.69 -34.82 -14.79
CA LEU A 169 14.15 -36.01 -14.07
C LEU A 169 13.00 -36.97 -13.74
N ARG A 170 11.83 -36.44 -13.37
CA ARG A 170 10.62 -37.25 -13.16
C ARG A 170 10.21 -37.99 -14.43
N ALA A 171 10.22 -37.31 -15.57
CA ALA A 171 9.89 -37.92 -16.86
C ALA A 171 10.85 -39.06 -17.22
N GLN A 172 12.14 -38.93 -16.93
CA GLN A 172 13.14 -39.98 -17.16
C GLN A 172 12.97 -41.19 -16.24
N MET A 173 12.57 -40.97 -14.97
CA MET A 173 12.33 -42.06 -14.02
C MET A 173 10.98 -42.75 -14.21
N GLY A 174 9.97 -42.05 -14.73
CA GLY A 174 8.57 -42.51 -14.80
C GLY A 174 7.87 -42.49 -13.44
N SER A 175 8.47 -43.09 -12.41
CA SER A 175 8.01 -43.05 -11.02
C SER A 175 9.18 -42.74 -10.10
N VAL A 176 9.07 -41.67 -9.32
CA VAL A 176 10.08 -41.33 -8.31
C VAL A 176 10.02 -42.38 -7.21
N SER A 177 8.81 -42.75 -6.77
CA SER A 177 8.59 -43.69 -5.68
C SER A 177 9.11 -45.11 -5.97
N ALA A 178 8.99 -45.58 -7.21
CA ALA A 178 9.51 -46.90 -7.62
C ALA A 178 11.02 -46.90 -7.92
N THR A 179 11.66 -45.73 -8.02
CA THR A 179 13.10 -45.63 -8.29
C THR A 179 13.91 -45.71 -6.99
N LEU A 180 14.80 -46.70 -6.91
CA LEU A 180 15.66 -46.93 -5.73
C LEU A 180 16.62 -45.75 -5.47
N ALA A 181 16.88 -45.48 -4.19
CA ALA A 181 17.70 -44.35 -3.74
C ALA A 181 19.14 -44.27 -4.33
N PRO A 182 19.87 -45.37 -4.58
CA PRO A 182 21.20 -45.30 -5.19
C PRO A 182 21.20 -44.86 -6.67
N ASN A 183 20.03 -44.81 -7.32
CA ASN A 183 19.93 -44.34 -8.70
C ASN A 183 20.31 -42.86 -8.81
N GLN A 184 21.21 -42.51 -9.73
CA GLN A 184 21.70 -41.15 -9.92
C GLN A 184 20.60 -40.13 -10.26
N LEU A 185 19.55 -40.54 -10.97
CA LEU A 185 18.39 -39.69 -11.27
C LEU A 185 17.64 -39.34 -9.98
N ARG A 186 17.46 -40.32 -9.09
CA ARG A 186 16.78 -40.12 -7.81
C ARG A 186 17.59 -39.21 -6.88
N VAL A 187 18.89 -39.43 -6.78
CA VAL A 187 19.80 -38.57 -5.99
C VAL A 187 19.75 -37.11 -6.48
N SER A 188 19.77 -36.91 -7.79
CA SER A 188 19.71 -35.57 -8.41
C SER A 188 18.37 -34.89 -8.13
N PHE A 189 17.27 -35.65 -8.25
CA PHE A 189 15.93 -35.17 -7.94
C PHE A 189 15.81 -34.76 -6.47
N ASP A 190 16.25 -35.62 -5.54
CA ASP A 190 16.16 -35.34 -4.09
C ASP A 190 17.00 -34.12 -3.69
N ARG A 191 18.16 -33.92 -4.35
CA ARG A 191 18.99 -32.72 -4.15
C ARG A 191 18.25 -31.46 -4.62
N LEU A 192 17.68 -31.48 -5.82
CA LEU A 192 16.91 -30.34 -6.35
C LEU A 192 15.66 -30.07 -5.52
N HIS A 193 14.98 -31.10 -5.02
CA HIS A 193 13.84 -30.96 -4.14
C HIS A 193 14.20 -30.24 -2.84
N ARG A 194 15.33 -30.60 -2.20
CA ARG A 194 15.81 -29.85 -1.02
C ARG A 194 16.15 -28.41 -1.35
N ILE A 195 16.76 -28.15 -2.51
CA ILE A 195 17.06 -26.80 -2.97
C ILE A 195 15.76 -26.00 -3.17
N SER A 196 14.73 -26.58 -3.81
CA SER A 196 13.45 -25.89 -4.01
C SER A 196 12.81 -25.52 -2.68
N VAL A 197 12.74 -26.45 -1.73
CA VAL A 197 12.18 -26.18 -0.38
C VAL A 197 12.94 -25.07 0.34
N ASN A 198 14.27 -25.06 0.25
CA ASN A 198 15.08 -24.01 0.86
C ASN A 198 14.87 -22.64 0.18
N LEU A 199 14.68 -22.61 -1.15
CA LEU A 199 14.34 -21.38 -1.87
C LEU A 199 12.97 -20.84 -1.45
N GLU A 200 11.96 -21.70 -1.30
CA GLU A 200 10.64 -21.30 -0.80
C GLU A 200 10.72 -20.70 0.61
N LEU A 201 11.49 -21.33 1.50
CA LEU A 201 11.70 -20.83 2.85
C LEU A 201 12.42 -19.47 2.83
N ALA A 202 13.43 -19.31 1.98
CA ALA A 202 14.14 -18.04 1.82
C ALA A 202 13.21 -16.93 1.31
N VAL A 203 12.37 -17.22 0.30
CA VAL A 203 11.34 -16.31 -0.22
C VAL A 203 10.34 -15.94 0.89
N LEU A 204 9.91 -16.91 1.70
CA LEU A 204 8.98 -16.68 2.79
C LEU A 204 9.57 -15.75 3.86
N ILE A 205 10.81 -16.01 4.30
CA ILE A 205 11.51 -15.17 5.28
C ILE A 205 11.71 -13.76 4.73
N ALA A 206 12.19 -13.64 3.49
CA ALA A 206 12.37 -12.35 2.82
C ALA A 206 11.04 -11.59 2.72
N GLY A 207 9.94 -12.29 2.44
CA GLY A 207 8.59 -11.73 2.38
C GLY A 207 8.13 -11.18 3.72
N LEU A 208 8.28 -11.94 4.81
CA LEU A 208 7.93 -11.47 6.15
C LEU A 208 8.73 -10.21 6.54
N LEU A 209 10.03 -10.19 6.23
CA LEU A 209 10.87 -9.01 6.42
C LEU A 209 10.40 -7.84 5.54
N ALA A 210 10.06 -8.09 4.28
CA ALA A 210 9.55 -7.07 3.37
C ALA A 210 8.23 -6.47 3.87
N LEU A 211 7.30 -7.27 4.38
CA LEU A 211 6.06 -6.78 5.02
C LEU A 211 6.37 -5.90 6.22
N PHE A 212 7.27 -6.34 7.09
CA PHE A 212 7.70 -5.57 8.24
C PHE A 212 8.26 -4.21 7.81
N PHE A 213 9.21 -4.17 6.89
CA PHE A 213 9.80 -2.92 6.40
C PHE A 213 8.77 -2.04 5.67
N THR A 214 7.84 -2.62 4.92
CA THR A 214 6.73 -1.89 4.27
C THR A 214 5.85 -1.18 5.31
N SER A 215 5.59 -1.84 6.45
CA SER A 215 4.82 -1.24 7.53
C SER A 215 5.51 -0.07 8.23
N ARG A 216 6.85 -0.06 8.24
CA ARG A 216 7.68 0.97 8.84
C ARG A 216 7.79 2.25 8.01
N VAL A 217 7.42 2.24 6.72
CA VAL A 217 7.47 3.44 5.87
C VAL A 217 6.40 4.45 6.32
N PRO A 218 6.77 5.70 6.66
CA PRO A 218 5.82 6.73 7.05
C PRO A 218 4.81 7.03 5.93
N ARG A 219 3.56 7.36 6.29
CA ARG A 219 2.50 7.71 5.32
C ARG A 219 2.82 8.97 4.50
N SER A 220 3.75 9.81 4.95
CA SER A 220 4.15 11.05 4.29
C SER A 220 5.29 10.89 3.28
N THR A 221 5.91 9.71 3.18
CA THR A 221 7.06 9.49 2.31
C THR A 221 6.60 8.97 0.94
N PRO A 222 6.88 9.67 -0.17
CA PRO A 222 6.76 9.09 -1.51
C PRO A 222 7.79 7.97 -1.71
#